data_AF-A0A2V7LQ61-F1
#
_entry.id   AF-A0A2V7LQ61-F1
#
_cell.length_a   1.000
_cell.length_b   1.000
_cell.length_c   1.000
_cell.angle_alpha   90.00
_cell.angle_beta   90.00
_cell.angle_gamma   90.00
#
_symmetry.space_group_name_H-M   'P 1'
#
loop_
_entity.id
_entity.type
_entity.pdbx_description
1 polymer ?
#
loop_
_entity_poly.entity_id
_entity_poly.type
_entity_poly.pdbx_seq_one_letter_code
_entity_poly.pdbx_strand_id
1 'polypeptide(L)'
;MVVGVSWLLLVPAVGRGQACADPHYRWSEKVDTTLETRPVTPVDIARILAAWAPLGLTSKDWCAPRAGREDSVFTVVGWVRRLKLHEADGDWHIELTQAPATPVTSCLIVEIPAERYGVVYGQARAALAALVDTTRLGPRGDLDPPVRVRFAGAAFFDGFHQQPAADGTARVVQHGRCNSSLRALWELHPVYSVTPPG
;
A
#
# COMPACT_ATOMS: atom_id res chain seq x y z
N MET A 1 -46.00 -27.46 34.60
CA MET A 1 -45.62 -28.55 33.68
C MET A 1 -44.97 -27.90 32.46
N VAL A 2 -43.67 -28.11 32.33
CA VAL A 2 -42.72 -27.85 31.22
C VAL A 2 -42.68 -26.47 30.53
N VAL A 3 -41.50 -25.86 30.65
CA VAL A 3 -40.97 -24.64 30.01
C VAL A 3 -40.55 -24.95 28.57
N GLY A 4 -40.88 -24.08 27.62
CA GLY A 4 -40.34 -24.14 26.25
C GLY A 4 -39.51 -22.89 25.92
N VAL A 5 -38.20 -22.94 26.23
CA VAL A 5 -37.25 -21.90 25.79
C VAL A 5 -36.95 -22.13 24.32
N SER A 6 -37.34 -21.19 23.46
CA SER A 6 -36.92 -21.19 22.05
C SER A 6 -35.49 -20.69 21.95
N TRP A 7 -34.57 -21.59 21.59
CA TRP A 7 -33.19 -21.24 21.24
C TRP A 7 -33.15 -20.89 19.75
N LEU A 8 -33.20 -19.59 19.43
CA LEU A 8 -32.78 -19.12 18.10
C LEU A 8 -31.25 -19.20 18.05
N LEU A 9 -30.73 -20.21 17.36
CA LEU A 9 -29.34 -20.28 16.96
C LEU A 9 -29.08 -19.19 15.90
N LEU A 10 -28.50 -18.07 16.33
CA LEU A 10 -27.89 -17.09 15.43
C LEU A 10 -26.64 -17.73 14.81
N VAL A 11 -26.80 -18.26 13.61
CA VAL A 11 -25.67 -18.68 12.76
C VAL A 11 -24.88 -17.43 12.38
N PRO A 12 -23.55 -17.38 12.57
CA PRO A 12 -22.77 -16.24 12.13
C PRO A 12 -22.87 -16.16 10.60
N ALA A 13 -23.33 -15.03 10.09
CA ALA A 13 -23.27 -14.74 8.66
C ALA A 13 -21.80 -14.79 8.25
N VAL A 14 -21.42 -15.85 7.54
CA VAL A 14 -20.16 -15.90 6.80
C VAL A 14 -20.22 -14.73 5.83
N GLY A 15 -19.48 -13.66 6.13
CA GLY A 15 -19.46 -12.45 5.32
C GLY A 15 -19.20 -12.79 3.86
N ARG A 16 -20.22 -12.59 3.02
CA ARG A 16 -20.08 -12.67 1.57
C ARG A 16 -19.13 -11.55 1.16
N GLY A 17 -18.02 -11.90 0.51
CA GLY A 17 -17.15 -10.91 -0.12
C GLY A 17 -17.96 -10.03 -1.07
N GLN A 18 -17.54 -8.79 -1.24
CA GLN A 18 -18.23 -7.84 -2.12
C GLN A 18 -18.31 -8.42 -3.54
N ALA A 19 -19.47 -8.29 -4.20
CA ALA A 19 -19.64 -8.66 -5.59
C ALA A 19 -19.29 -7.45 -6.47
N CYS A 20 -18.04 -7.39 -6.94
CA CYS A 20 -17.55 -6.32 -7.82
C CYS A 20 -16.51 -6.87 -8.79
N ALA A 21 -16.32 -6.15 -9.90
CA ALA A 21 -15.59 -6.61 -11.08
C ALA A 21 -14.12 -6.16 -11.12
N ASP A 22 -13.56 -5.72 -9.99
CA ASP A 22 -12.15 -5.33 -9.95
C ASP A 22 -11.27 -6.56 -10.22
N PRO A 23 -10.33 -6.50 -11.19
CA PRO A 23 -9.47 -7.64 -11.56
C PRO A 23 -8.44 -7.98 -10.47
N HIS A 24 -8.16 -7.02 -9.58
CA HIS A 24 -7.26 -7.15 -8.44
C HIS A 24 -7.90 -6.48 -7.21
N TYR A 25 -7.32 -6.69 -6.03
CA TYR A 25 -7.83 -6.09 -4.80
C TYR A 25 -7.91 -4.55 -4.90
N ARG A 26 -9.14 -4.03 -4.82
CA ARG A 26 -9.49 -2.59 -4.87
C ARG A 26 -8.83 -1.88 -6.05
N TRP A 27 -8.77 -2.58 -7.18
CA TRP A 27 -8.05 -2.13 -8.37
C TRP A 27 -8.50 -0.76 -8.85
N SER A 28 -9.82 -0.49 -8.83
CA SER A 28 -10.36 0.81 -9.23
C SER A 28 -9.75 1.95 -8.40
N GLU A 29 -9.47 1.71 -7.12
CA GLU A 29 -8.81 2.68 -6.24
C GLU A 29 -7.31 2.77 -6.50
N LYS A 30 -6.66 1.63 -6.80
CA LYS A 30 -5.22 1.54 -7.09
C LYS A 30 -4.83 2.28 -8.36
N VAL A 31 -5.73 2.42 -9.35
CA VAL A 31 -5.46 3.18 -10.58
C VAL A 31 -6.16 4.53 -10.66
N ASP A 32 -6.87 4.94 -9.61
CA ASP A 32 -7.62 6.20 -9.60
C ASP A 32 -6.72 7.44 -9.71
N THR A 33 -7.00 8.29 -10.69
CA THR A 33 -6.31 9.56 -10.92
C THR A 33 -7.07 10.76 -10.35
N THR A 34 -8.29 10.60 -9.84
CA THR A 34 -9.12 11.72 -9.39
C THR A 34 -8.53 12.47 -8.18
N LEU A 35 -7.62 11.85 -7.43
CA LEU A 35 -6.94 12.48 -6.30
C LEU A 35 -5.68 13.26 -6.71
N GLU A 36 -5.18 13.12 -7.94
CA GLU A 36 -3.89 13.69 -8.38
C GLU A 36 -3.75 15.19 -8.07
N THR A 37 -4.82 15.95 -8.26
CA THR A 37 -4.82 17.41 -8.07
C THR A 37 -5.15 17.85 -6.64
N ARG A 38 -5.33 16.92 -5.70
CA ARG A 38 -5.62 17.27 -4.30
C ARG A 38 -4.39 17.89 -3.62
N PRO A 39 -4.59 18.75 -2.61
CA PRO A 39 -3.49 19.27 -1.82
C PRO A 39 -2.61 18.16 -1.22
N VAL A 40 -1.30 18.29 -1.39
CA VAL A 40 -0.33 17.31 -0.92
C VAL A 40 0.12 17.66 0.50
N THR A 41 -0.01 16.72 1.43
CA THR A 41 0.44 16.89 2.82
C THR A 41 1.76 16.15 3.07
N PRO A 42 2.84 16.81 3.51
CA PRO A 42 4.07 16.11 3.89
C PRO A 42 3.88 15.21 5.11
N VAL A 43 4.49 14.01 5.09
CA VAL A 43 4.50 13.09 6.22
C VAL A 43 5.78 12.25 6.24
N ASP A 44 6.27 11.93 7.43
CA ASP A 44 7.39 11.02 7.63
C ASP A 44 6.95 9.55 7.64
N ILE A 45 7.79 8.66 7.09
CA ILE A 45 7.59 7.21 7.14
C ILE A 45 7.47 6.75 8.61
N ALA A 46 8.31 7.26 9.50
CA ALA A 46 8.24 6.94 10.92
C ALA A 46 6.89 7.35 11.54
N ARG A 47 6.30 8.47 11.11
CA ARG A 47 4.99 8.92 11.60
C ARG A 47 3.86 8.03 11.10
N ILE A 48 3.92 7.56 9.85
CA ILE A 48 2.97 6.58 9.31
C ILE A 48 3.02 5.31 10.18
N LEU A 49 4.22 4.72 10.30
CA LEU A 49 4.44 3.45 11.00
C LEU A 49 4.11 3.51 12.50
N ALA A 50 4.15 4.69 13.13
CA ALA A 50 3.82 4.85 14.54
C ALA A 50 2.35 5.18 14.81
N ALA A 51 1.72 6.00 13.96
CA ALA A 51 0.47 6.68 14.32
C ALA A 51 -0.72 6.39 13.40
N TRP A 52 -0.50 5.86 12.20
CA TRP A 52 -1.59 5.64 11.25
C TRP A 52 -2.38 4.38 11.61
N ALA A 53 -3.62 4.54 12.12
CA ALA A 53 -4.42 3.43 12.59
C ALA A 53 -4.67 2.42 11.46
N PRO A 54 -4.46 1.11 11.65
CA PRO A 54 -4.85 0.11 10.65
C PRO A 54 -6.36 0.14 10.39
N LEU A 55 -6.77 -0.23 9.17
CA LEU A 55 -8.19 -0.36 8.84
C LEU A 55 -8.66 -1.81 8.98
N GLY A 56 -9.95 -1.98 9.22
CA GLY A 56 -10.62 -3.30 9.23
C GLY A 56 -10.82 -3.91 7.85
N LEU A 57 -10.04 -3.49 6.85
CA LEU A 57 -10.10 -4.01 5.48
C LEU A 57 -9.27 -5.29 5.38
N THR A 58 -9.76 -6.24 4.60
CA THR A 58 -9.19 -7.57 4.39
C THR A 58 -9.21 -7.92 2.91
N SER A 59 -8.64 -9.08 2.54
CA SER A 59 -8.77 -9.63 1.19
C SER A 59 -10.20 -9.97 0.74
N LYS A 60 -11.22 -9.77 1.59
CA LYS A 60 -12.64 -9.91 1.21
C LYS A 60 -13.25 -8.59 0.69
N ASP A 61 -12.58 -7.48 0.93
CA ASP A 61 -13.06 -6.13 0.65
C ASP A 61 -12.58 -5.66 -0.73
N TRP A 62 -12.86 -6.46 -1.76
CA TRP A 62 -12.29 -6.36 -3.11
C TRP A 62 -12.52 -5.04 -3.85
N CYS A 63 -13.50 -4.25 -3.43
CA CYS A 63 -13.83 -2.97 -4.06
C CYS A 63 -14.42 -2.01 -3.02
N ALA A 64 -14.01 -2.14 -1.76
CA ALA A 64 -14.36 -1.15 -0.76
C ALA A 64 -13.84 0.22 -1.24
N PRO A 65 -14.70 1.26 -1.23
CA PRO A 65 -14.28 2.58 -1.68
C PRO A 65 -13.22 3.13 -0.74
N ARG A 66 -12.45 4.13 -1.20
CA ARG A 66 -11.62 4.94 -0.32
C ARG A 66 -12.47 5.60 0.77
N ALA A 67 -11.88 5.73 1.96
CA ALA A 67 -12.46 6.49 3.05
C ALA A 67 -11.40 7.12 3.95
N GLY A 68 -11.73 8.27 4.53
CA GLY A 68 -10.95 8.91 5.57
C GLY A 68 -9.57 9.32 5.06
N ARG A 69 -8.51 8.67 5.54
CA ARG A 69 -7.16 9.01 5.09
C ARG A 69 -6.92 8.61 3.64
N GLU A 70 -7.58 7.57 3.14
CA GLU A 70 -7.41 7.13 1.75
C GLU A 70 -7.92 8.15 0.73
N ASP A 71 -8.70 9.15 1.16
CA ASP A 71 -9.13 10.31 0.38
C ASP A 71 -8.11 11.46 0.39
N SER A 72 -6.87 11.24 0.83
CA SER A 72 -5.85 12.28 0.96
C SER A 72 -4.57 11.92 0.22
N VAL A 73 -3.90 12.95 -0.31
CA VAL A 73 -2.61 12.83 -0.98
C VAL A 73 -1.50 13.28 -0.04
N PHE A 74 -0.45 12.48 0.05
CA PHE A 74 0.69 12.74 0.90
C PHE A 74 1.98 12.77 0.08
N THR A 75 2.98 13.46 0.61
CA THR A 75 4.36 13.31 0.13
C THR A 75 5.24 12.73 1.22
N VAL A 76 6.08 11.77 0.83
CA VAL A 76 7.08 11.13 1.67
C VAL A 76 8.45 11.29 1.03
N VAL A 77 9.46 11.54 1.86
CA VAL A 77 10.86 11.45 1.45
C VAL A 77 11.45 10.22 2.12
N GLY A 78 12.00 9.31 1.32
CA GLY A 78 12.52 8.03 1.81
C GLY A 78 13.75 7.57 1.05
N TRP A 79 14.45 6.62 1.64
CA TRP A 79 15.56 5.90 1.02
C TRP A 79 15.02 4.66 0.34
N VAL A 80 15.03 4.67 -0.99
CA VAL A 80 14.65 3.53 -1.81
C VAL A 80 15.62 2.38 -1.55
N ARG A 81 15.08 1.26 -1.04
CA ARG A 81 15.85 0.05 -0.72
C ARG A 81 15.66 -1.05 -1.74
N ARG A 82 14.51 -1.03 -2.42
CA ARG A 82 14.11 -2.09 -3.36
C ARG A 82 13.06 -1.59 -4.32
N LEU A 83 13.18 -2.02 -5.57
CA LEU A 83 12.19 -1.83 -6.61
C LEU A 83 11.93 -3.18 -7.25
N LYS A 84 10.66 -3.57 -7.38
CA LYS A 84 10.27 -4.78 -8.09
C LYS A 84 9.06 -4.48 -8.94
N LEU A 85 9.11 -4.87 -10.22
CA LEU A 85 7.90 -4.90 -11.03
C LEU A 85 7.06 -6.08 -10.55
N HIS A 86 5.85 -5.80 -10.08
CA HIS A 86 4.93 -6.84 -9.64
C HIS A 86 4.23 -7.43 -10.86
N GLU A 87 4.43 -8.73 -11.10
CA GLU A 87 4.01 -9.36 -12.36
C GLU A 87 2.50 -9.47 -12.51
N ALA A 88 1.75 -9.50 -11.40
CA ALA A 88 0.31 -9.74 -11.42
C ALA A 88 -0.49 -8.52 -11.91
N ASP A 89 -0.10 -7.32 -11.50
CA ASP A 89 -0.79 -6.04 -11.81
C ASP A 89 0.05 -5.13 -12.74
N GLY A 90 1.37 -5.35 -12.76
CA GLY A 90 2.34 -4.57 -13.53
C GLY A 90 2.82 -3.32 -12.81
N ASP A 91 2.60 -3.21 -11.50
CA ASP A 91 2.93 -2.02 -10.73
C ASP A 91 4.40 -2.04 -10.27
N TRP A 92 5.02 -0.86 -10.19
CA TRP A 92 6.32 -0.75 -9.54
C TRP A 92 6.11 -0.74 -8.03
N HIS A 93 6.46 -1.85 -7.39
CA HIS A 93 6.49 -1.98 -5.95
C HIS A 93 7.82 -1.47 -5.39
N ILE A 94 7.79 -0.43 -4.55
CA ILE A 94 8.99 0.28 -4.10
C ILE A 94 9.00 0.32 -2.58
N GLU A 95 10.02 -0.28 -1.96
CA GLU A 95 10.20 -0.29 -0.49
C GLU A 95 11.12 0.87 -0.08
N LEU A 96 10.62 1.74 0.80
CA LEU A 96 11.31 2.94 1.30
C LEU A 96 11.57 2.86 2.80
N THR A 97 12.76 3.26 3.25
CA THR A 97 13.03 3.46 4.68
C THR A 97 13.24 4.94 5.02
N GLN A 98 12.95 5.35 6.27
CA GLN A 98 13.14 6.74 6.71
C GLN A 98 14.61 7.20 6.59
N ALA A 99 15.55 6.32 6.96
CA ALA A 99 16.99 6.55 6.90
C ALA A 99 17.66 5.36 6.17
N PRO A 100 18.90 5.50 5.66
CA PRO A 100 19.55 4.43 4.91
C PRO A 100 19.88 3.21 5.79
N ALA A 101 20.13 3.44 7.09
CA ALA A 101 20.43 2.40 8.06
C ALA A 101 19.18 1.86 8.81
N THR A 102 17.99 2.40 8.56
CA THR A 102 16.75 1.88 9.14
C THR A 102 16.55 0.42 8.71
N PRO A 103 16.09 -0.49 9.61
CA PRO A 103 15.81 -1.87 9.25
C PRO A 103 14.87 -1.96 8.05
N VAL A 104 15.17 -2.85 7.11
CA VAL A 104 14.37 -3.05 5.89
C VAL A 104 12.95 -3.56 6.17
N THR A 105 12.64 -3.97 7.41
CA THR A 105 11.30 -4.35 7.83
C THR A 105 10.46 -3.16 8.32
N SER A 106 11.12 -2.06 8.68
CA SER A 106 10.52 -0.78 9.10
C SER A 106 10.47 0.17 7.91
N CYS A 107 9.78 -0.27 6.85
CA CYS A 107 9.65 0.44 5.60
C CYS A 107 8.19 0.78 5.27
N LEU A 108 8.03 1.71 4.33
CA LEU A 108 6.79 2.05 3.65
C LEU A 108 6.85 1.52 2.23
N ILE A 109 5.76 0.99 1.71
CA ILE A 109 5.62 0.71 0.27
C ILE A 109 4.99 1.91 -0.42
N VAL A 110 5.51 2.23 -1.59
CA VAL A 110 4.85 3.11 -2.56
C VAL A 110 4.75 2.37 -3.87
N GLU A 111 3.62 2.52 -4.57
CA GLU A 111 3.40 1.82 -5.83
C GLU A 111 3.03 2.79 -6.95
N ILE A 112 3.67 2.61 -8.11
CA ILE A 112 3.37 3.37 -9.33
C ILE A 112 2.65 2.44 -10.31
N PRO A 113 1.38 2.69 -10.64
CA PRO A 113 0.66 1.87 -11.61
C PRO A 113 1.33 1.82 -12.98
N ALA A 114 0.95 0.84 -13.79
CA ALA A 114 1.39 0.77 -15.18
C ALA A 114 0.92 1.97 -16.01
N GLU A 115 1.75 2.41 -16.96
CA GLU A 115 1.53 3.61 -17.79
C GLU A 115 0.23 3.55 -18.61
N ARG A 116 -0.22 2.33 -18.94
CA ARG A 116 -1.50 2.08 -19.62
C ARG A 116 -2.72 2.62 -18.85
N TYR A 117 -2.58 2.90 -17.56
CA TYR A 117 -3.65 3.42 -16.71
C TYR A 117 -3.66 4.94 -16.58
N GLY A 118 -2.66 5.64 -17.12
CA GLY A 118 -2.63 7.10 -17.07
C GLY A 118 -1.28 7.69 -17.42
N VAL A 119 -1.30 8.85 -18.10
CA VAL A 119 -0.08 9.61 -18.46
C VAL A 119 0.72 9.99 -17.21
N VAL A 120 0.04 10.34 -16.11
CA VAL A 120 0.65 10.65 -14.82
C VAL A 120 1.55 9.51 -14.32
N TYR A 121 1.16 8.25 -14.52
CA TYR A 121 1.96 7.10 -14.09
C TYR A 121 3.19 6.91 -14.98
N GLY A 122 3.07 7.12 -16.29
CA GLY A 122 4.22 7.15 -17.21
C GLY A 122 5.24 8.22 -16.82
N GLN A 123 4.78 9.42 -16.46
CA GLN A 123 5.63 10.50 -15.98
C GLN A 123 6.31 10.15 -14.65
N ALA A 124 5.57 9.59 -13.69
CA ALA A 124 6.12 9.16 -12.40
C ALA A 124 7.18 8.06 -12.56
N ARG A 125 6.95 7.07 -13.45
CA ARG A 125 7.92 6.02 -13.78
C ARG A 125 9.18 6.57 -14.44
N ALA A 126 9.02 7.46 -15.42
CA ALA A 126 10.15 8.11 -16.08
C ALA A 126 10.99 8.96 -15.09
N ALA A 127 10.31 9.70 -14.20
CA ALA A 127 10.98 10.48 -13.16
C ALA A 127 11.72 9.59 -12.14
N LEU A 128 11.15 8.43 -11.77
CA LEU A 128 11.86 7.45 -10.95
C LEU A 128 13.10 6.89 -11.66
N ALA A 129 12.99 6.51 -12.93
CA ALA A 129 14.11 5.98 -13.72
C ALA A 129 15.23 7.02 -13.93
N ALA A 130 14.92 8.32 -13.88
CA ALA A 130 15.91 9.39 -13.92
C ALA A 130 16.69 9.56 -12.61
N LEU A 131 16.15 9.09 -11.48
CA LEU A 131 16.75 9.22 -10.14
C LEU A 131 17.39 7.92 -9.66
N VAL A 132 16.87 6.78 -10.11
CA VAL A 132 17.31 5.44 -9.71
C VAL A 132 17.59 4.63 -10.96
N ASP A 133 18.81 4.10 -11.08
CA ASP A 133 19.17 3.20 -12.16
C ASP A 133 18.48 1.84 -11.98
N THR A 134 17.28 1.72 -12.53
CA THR A 134 16.46 0.50 -12.49
C THR A 134 17.05 -0.64 -13.31
N THR A 135 18.12 -0.43 -14.08
CA THR A 135 18.81 -1.48 -14.84
C THR A 135 19.88 -2.23 -14.05
N ARG A 136 20.26 -1.70 -12.88
CA ARG A 136 21.32 -2.24 -12.01
C ARG A 136 20.82 -2.79 -10.69
N LEU A 137 19.55 -3.15 -10.62
CA LEU A 137 18.97 -3.76 -9.42
C LEU A 137 19.59 -5.13 -9.17
N GLY A 138 19.81 -5.47 -7.90
CA GLY A 138 20.22 -6.83 -7.53
C GLY A 138 19.15 -7.87 -7.91
N PRO A 139 19.43 -9.18 -7.82
CA PRO A 139 18.52 -10.23 -8.29
C PRO A 139 17.12 -10.22 -7.67
N ARG A 140 16.96 -9.59 -6.49
CA ARG A 140 15.67 -9.46 -5.80
C ARG A 140 15.02 -8.09 -5.97
N GLY A 141 15.61 -7.20 -6.78
CA GLY A 141 15.22 -5.80 -6.90
C GLY A 141 15.91 -4.87 -5.89
N ASP A 142 16.84 -5.39 -5.09
CA ASP A 142 17.54 -4.62 -4.04
C ASP A 142 18.40 -3.51 -4.68
N LEU A 143 18.38 -2.32 -4.07
CA LEU A 143 19.19 -1.16 -4.47
C LEU A 143 20.29 -0.92 -3.43
N ASP A 144 21.55 -0.96 -3.89
CA ASP A 144 22.74 -0.76 -3.04
C ASP A 144 23.80 0.08 -3.80
N PRO A 145 24.15 1.29 -3.33
CA PRO A 145 23.62 1.97 -2.14
C PRO A 145 22.17 2.44 -2.32
N PRO A 146 21.41 2.61 -1.24
CA PRO A 146 20.05 3.13 -1.32
C PRO A 146 20.02 4.59 -1.78
N VAL A 147 18.98 4.99 -2.51
CA VAL A 147 18.84 6.33 -3.09
C VAL A 147 17.71 7.09 -2.42
N ARG A 148 17.94 8.35 -2.05
CA ARG A 148 16.92 9.19 -1.40
C ARG A 148 16.03 9.87 -2.45
N VAL A 149 14.72 9.65 -2.36
CA VAL A 149 13.74 10.11 -3.36
C VAL A 149 12.49 10.65 -2.64
N ARG A 150 11.81 11.63 -3.26
CA ARG A 150 10.50 12.12 -2.81
C ARG A 150 9.41 11.54 -3.70
N PHE A 151 8.36 11.00 -3.08
CA PHE A 151 7.16 10.50 -3.74
C PHE A 151 5.95 11.30 -3.28
N ALA A 152 4.96 11.50 -4.15
CA ALA A 152 3.64 11.95 -3.75
C ALA A 152 2.55 11.05 -4.36
N GLY A 153 1.57 10.66 -3.55
CA GLY A 153 0.54 9.71 -3.93
C GLY A 153 -0.61 9.66 -2.92
N ALA A 154 -1.69 9.00 -3.31
CA ALA A 154 -2.83 8.79 -2.41
C ALA A 154 -2.45 7.78 -1.31
N ALA A 155 -2.86 8.04 -0.07
CA ALA A 155 -2.74 7.01 0.96
C ALA A 155 -3.63 5.81 0.59
N PHE A 156 -3.14 4.60 0.84
CA PHE A 156 -3.90 3.38 0.61
C PHE A 156 -3.59 2.38 1.71
N PHE A 157 -4.60 1.72 2.25
CA PHE A 157 -4.40 0.63 3.20
C PHE A 157 -4.57 -0.70 2.47
N ASP A 158 -3.47 -1.42 2.27
CA ASP A 158 -3.50 -2.71 1.59
C ASP A 158 -3.95 -3.85 2.51
N GLY A 159 -5.25 -3.89 2.74
CA GLY A 159 -5.92 -4.91 3.54
C GLY A 159 -5.83 -6.33 2.95
N PHE A 160 -5.43 -6.50 1.69
CA PHE A 160 -5.22 -7.84 1.11
C PHE A 160 -4.21 -8.64 1.92
N HIS A 161 -3.20 -7.95 2.45
CA HIS A 161 -2.11 -8.50 3.23
C HIS A 161 -2.43 -8.61 4.74
N GLN A 162 -3.66 -8.29 5.15
CA GLN A 162 -4.14 -8.48 6.51
C GLN A 162 -4.82 -9.84 6.65
N GLN A 163 -4.22 -10.75 7.41
CA GLN A 163 -4.79 -12.08 7.69
C GLN A 163 -4.98 -12.30 9.19
N PRO A 164 -5.99 -13.09 9.60
CA PRO A 164 -6.09 -13.55 10.98
C PRO A 164 -4.90 -14.46 11.34
N ALA A 165 -4.39 -14.28 12.55
CA ALA A 165 -3.45 -15.16 13.22
C ALA A 165 -4.21 -16.22 14.04
N ALA A 166 -3.49 -17.24 14.51
CA ALA A 166 -4.08 -18.36 15.27
C ALA A 166 -4.73 -17.92 16.59
N ASP A 167 -4.25 -16.82 17.18
CA ASP A 167 -4.76 -16.22 18.42
C ASP A 167 -5.91 -15.22 18.18
N GLY A 168 -6.40 -15.11 16.94
CA GLY A 168 -7.47 -14.18 16.56
C GLY A 168 -7.01 -12.74 16.32
N THR A 169 -5.73 -12.42 16.52
CA THR A 169 -5.17 -11.10 16.14
C THR A 169 -4.96 -10.99 14.63
N ALA A 170 -4.81 -9.78 14.12
CA ALA A 170 -4.46 -9.57 12.71
C ALA A 170 -2.93 -9.47 12.54
N ARG A 171 -2.42 -10.04 11.45
CA ARG A 171 -0.99 -9.99 11.09
C ARG A 171 -0.79 -9.63 9.61
N VAL A 172 0.38 -9.08 9.32
CA VAL A 172 0.85 -8.80 7.96
C VAL A 172 1.34 -10.09 7.29
N VAL A 173 0.96 -10.32 6.04
CA VAL A 173 1.45 -11.41 5.21
C VAL A 173 1.81 -10.94 3.81
N GLN A 174 2.94 -11.41 3.26
CA GLN A 174 3.30 -11.19 1.85
C GLN A 174 3.37 -9.72 1.38
N HIS A 175 3.58 -8.77 2.30
CA HIS A 175 3.64 -7.32 2.01
C HIS A 175 5.09 -6.84 1.79
N GLY A 176 5.78 -7.46 0.84
CA GLY A 176 7.22 -7.24 0.66
C GLY A 176 8.02 -7.54 1.94
N ARG A 177 8.99 -6.69 2.25
CA ARG A 177 9.68 -6.70 3.56
C ARG A 177 9.00 -5.81 4.61
N CYS A 178 8.07 -4.93 4.24
CA CYS A 178 7.46 -3.97 5.14
C CYS A 178 6.43 -4.63 6.05
N ASN A 179 6.90 -5.20 7.16
CA ASN A 179 6.09 -6.05 8.02
C ASN A 179 6.30 -5.78 9.52
N SER A 180 6.82 -4.60 9.89
CA SER A 180 7.08 -4.25 11.29
C SER A 180 5.83 -4.20 12.18
N SER A 181 4.64 -3.96 11.60
CA SER A 181 3.34 -4.00 12.27
C SER A 181 2.21 -3.94 11.22
N LEU A 182 0.94 -4.06 11.62
CA LEU A 182 -0.20 -3.80 10.74
C LEU A 182 -0.21 -2.39 10.14
N ARG A 183 0.48 -1.42 10.75
CA ARG A 183 0.61 -0.06 10.22
C ARG A 183 1.51 0.00 8.99
N ALA A 184 2.33 -1.02 8.76
CA ALA A 184 3.12 -1.16 7.54
C ALA A 184 2.26 -1.44 6.30
N LEU A 185 1.00 -1.85 6.47
CA LEU A 185 0.03 -2.02 5.37
C LEU A 185 -0.45 -0.69 4.79
N TRP A 186 -0.13 0.45 5.41
CA TRP A 186 -0.31 1.73 4.78
C TRP A 186 0.75 1.93 3.69
N GLU A 187 0.31 2.44 2.54
CA GLU A 187 1.12 2.70 1.37
C GLU A 187 0.81 4.09 0.80
N LEU A 188 1.64 4.55 -0.14
CA LEU A 188 1.16 5.48 -1.16
C LEU A 188 0.86 4.71 -2.45
N HIS A 189 -0.43 4.56 -2.78
CA HIS A 189 -0.91 3.91 -3.99
C HIS A 189 -2.22 4.58 -4.44
N PRO A 190 -2.28 5.16 -5.65
CA PRO A 190 -1.17 5.31 -6.59
C PRO A 190 -0.26 6.48 -6.25
N VAL A 191 1.00 6.36 -6.67
CA VAL A 191 1.94 7.49 -6.76
C VAL A 191 1.65 8.28 -8.04
N TYR A 192 1.48 9.59 -7.88
CA TYR A 192 1.26 10.55 -8.97
C TYR A 192 2.54 11.27 -9.39
N SER A 193 3.50 11.47 -8.49
CA SER A 193 4.75 12.15 -8.84
C SER A 193 5.96 11.65 -8.06
N VAL A 194 7.11 11.74 -8.71
CA VAL A 194 8.43 11.40 -8.16
C VAL A 194 9.38 12.56 -8.44
N THR A 195 10.11 13.00 -7.42
CA THR A 195 11.01 14.16 -7.53
C THR A 195 12.29 13.96 -6.69
N PRO A 196 13.36 14.74 -6.95
CA PRO A 196 14.50 14.81 -6.04
C PRO A 196 14.06 15.15 -4.60
N PRO A 197 14.81 14.72 -3.57
CA PRO A 197 14.38 14.78 -2.18
C PRO A 197 14.34 16.19 -1.56
N GLY A 198 14.67 17.24 -2.31
CA GLY A 198 14.77 18.62 -1.85
C GLY A 198 15.95 18.86 -0.90
#